data_AF-A0A6L5K3Z9-F1
#
_entry.id   AF-A0A6L5K3Z9-F1
#
_cell.length_a   1.000
_cell.length_b   1.000
_cell.length_c   1.000
_cell.angle_alpha   90.00
_cell.angle_beta   90.00
_cell.angle_gamma   90.00
#
_symmetry.space_group_name_H-M   'P 1'
#
loop_
_entity.id
_entity.type
_entity.pdbx_description
1 polymer ?
#
loop_
_entity_poly.entity_id
_entity_poly.type
_entity_poly.pdbx_seq_one_letter_code
_entity_poly.pdbx_strand_id
1 'polypeptide(L)'
;MEKTPQELFKERTKRVEDAIQLKVPDRVPFLPTFSFFPAKYAGISFEEAMYDYDKLAEVSKKAIIDFEADMYMNPFSQIALGPLMEVLDYKQIKWPGHGVALVAAAQKAGIKLVGPKVAFLISEWEHLGAVADILSKLEQAGVNVTAMQAIETGDWRYGAILWVKPRNISKAAQALGIS
;
A
#
# COMPACT_ATOMS: atom_id res chain seq x y z
N MET A 1 1.38 -28.25 -24.71
CA MET A 1 1.68 -29.00 -23.47
C MET A 1 2.31 -28.02 -22.51
N GLU A 2 1.77 -27.89 -21.30
CA GLU A 2 2.41 -27.11 -20.26
C GLU A 2 3.72 -27.78 -19.86
N LYS A 3 4.79 -26.99 -19.71
CA LYS A 3 6.10 -27.50 -19.29
C LYS A 3 6.05 -27.87 -17.82
N THR A 4 6.75 -28.93 -17.44
CA THR A 4 6.89 -29.34 -16.04
C THR A 4 7.74 -28.32 -15.26
N PRO A 5 7.57 -28.23 -13.92
CA PRO A 5 8.42 -27.38 -13.08
C PRO A 5 9.92 -27.63 -13.27
N GLN A 6 10.32 -28.89 -13.48
CA GLN A 6 11.71 -29.28 -13.70
C GLN A 6 12.26 -28.79 -15.04
N GLU A 7 11.44 -28.81 -16.10
CA GLU A 7 11.82 -28.25 -17.40
C GLU A 7 11.96 -26.73 -17.32
N LEU A 8 11.01 -26.05 -16.70
CA LEU A 8 11.07 -24.60 -16.50
C LEU A 8 12.29 -24.19 -15.66
N PHE A 9 12.62 -24.97 -14.62
CA PHE A 9 13.82 -24.74 -13.82
C PHE A 9 15.09 -24.84 -14.67
N LYS A 10 15.25 -25.93 -15.44
CA LYS A 10 16.41 -26.11 -16.34
C LYS A 10 16.54 -24.98 -17.36
N GLU A 11 15.42 -24.54 -17.93
CA GLU A 11 15.41 -23.42 -18.90
C GLU A 11 15.86 -22.11 -18.25
N ARG A 12 15.35 -21.78 -17.06
CA ARG A 12 15.74 -20.58 -16.32
C ARG A 12 17.21 -20.62 -15.92
N THR A 13 17.69 -21.75 -15.40
CA THR A 13 19.11 -21.92 -15.04
C THR A 13 20.00 -21.75 -16.26
N LYS A 14 19.68 -22.43 -17.37
CA LYS A 14 20.45 -22.32 -18.61
C LYS A 14 20.51 -20.87 -19.13
N ARG A 15 19.38 -20.17 -19.13
CA ARG A 15 19.29 -18.77 -19.56
C ARG A 15 20.22 -17.86 -18.78
N VAL A 16 20.27 -18.05 -17.46
CA VAL A 16 21.17 -17.30 -16.57
C VAL A 16 22.63 -17.67 -16.84
N GLU A 17 22.94 -18.96 -16.95
CA GLU A 17 24.30 -19.45 -17.21
C GLU A 17 24.84 -18.96 -18.55
N ASP A 18 24.03 -19.00 -19.60
CA ASP A 18 24.39 -18.50 -20.94
C ASP A 18 24.69 -17.00 -20.87
N ALA A 19 23.89 -16.22 -20.15
CA ALA A 19 24.15 -14.79 -19.94
C ALA A 19 25.46 -14.52 -19.16
N ILE A 20 25.74 -15.30 -18.10
CA ILE A 20 26.99 -15.19 -17.33
C ILE A 20 28.21 -15.53 -18.21
N GLN A 21 28.06 -16.52 -19.10
CA GLN A 21 29.12 -16.96 -20.02
C GLN A 21 29.24 -16.08 -21.28
N LEU A 22 28.51 -14.96 -21.37
CA LEU A 22 28.49 -14.06 -22.52
C LEU A 22 28.03 -14.73 -23.83
N LYS A 23 27.18 -15.75 -23.73
CA LYS A 23 26.46 -16.34 -24.87
C LYS A 23 25.14 -15.59 -25.07
N VAL A 24 24.52 -15.76 -26.24
CA VAL A 24 23.18 -15.21 -26.50
C VAL A 24 22.12 -16.17 -25.92
N PRO A 25 21.42 -15.79 -24.83
CA PRO A 25 20.36 -16.62 -24.27
C PRO A 25 19.07 -16.53 -25.11
N ASP A 26 18.09 -17.37 -24.81
CA ASP A 26 16.77 -17.36 -25.45
C ASP A 26 15.96 -16.06 -25.18
N ARG A 27 16.18 -15.44 -24.01
CA ARG A 27 15.73 -14.08 -23.66
C ARG A 27 16.63 -13.49 -22.58
N VAL A 28 16.52 -12.18 -22.36
CA VAL A 28 17.20 -11.50 -21.24
C VAL A 28 16.72 -12.09 -19.90
N PRO A 29 17.63 -12.53 -19.01
CA PRO A 29 17.25 -13.01 -17.68
C PRO A 29 16.58 -11.90 -16.86
N PHE A 30 15.50 -12.25 -16.18
CA PHE A 30 14.74 -11.35 -15.30
C PHE A 30 14.99 -11.66 -13.83
N LEU A 31 15.71 -10.76 -13.16
CA LEU A 31 15.91 -10.76 -11.70
C LEU A 31 15.26 -9.53 -11.07
N PRO A 32 14.04 -9.66 -10.55
CA PRO A 32 13.44 -8.56 -9.81
C PRO A 32 14.05 -8.41 -8.43
N THR A 33 14.47 -7.18 -8.11
CA THR A 33 14.72 -6.73 -6.73
C THR A 33 13.43 -6.19 -6.15
N PHE A 34 12.60 -7.09 -5.64
CA PHE A 34 11.34 -6.74 -5.01
C PHE A 34 11.57 -6.23 -3.58
N SER A 35 11.44 -4.91 -3.39
CA SER A 35 11.24 -4.31 -2.06
C SER A 35 9.78 -4.59 -1.60
N PHE A 36 9.03 -3.61 -1.12
CA PHE A 36 7.63 -3.78 -0.67
C PHE A 36 6.60 -4.11 -1.77
N PHE A 37 7.04 -4.38 -3.00
CA PHE A 37 6.13 -4.72 -4.10
C PHE A 37 5.26 -5.95 -3.82
N PRO A 38 5.76 -7.09 -3.31
CA PRO A 38 4.95 -8.27 -3.05
C PRO A 38 3.87 -8.00 -1.99
N ALA A 39 4.19 -7.17 -1.00
CA ALA A 39 3.24 -6.74 0.02
C ALA A 39 2.08 -5.94 -0.59
N LYS A 40 2.39 -4.94 -1.44
CA LYS A 40 1.37 -4.17 -2.17
C LYS A 40 0.56 -5.05 -3.11
N TYR A 41 1.22 -5.97 -3.82
CA TYR A 41 0.60 -6.87 -4.80
C TYR A 41 -0.38 -7.85 -4.14
N ALA A 42 -0.06 -8.35 -2.94
CA ALA A 42 -0.91 -9.27 -2.18
C ALA A 42 -1.85 -8.59 -1.17
N GLY A 43 -1.78 -7.27 -1.03
CA GLY A 43 -2.67 -6.49 -0.16
C GLY A 43 -2.37 -6.57 1.34
N ILE A 44 -1.17 -6.99 1.74
CA ILE A 44 -0.74 -6.93 3.15
C ILE A 44 -0.11 -5.57 3.44
N SER A 45 -0.17 -5.14 4.70
CA SER A 45 0.51 -3.92 5.13
C SER A 45 2.03 -4.08 5.10
N PHE A 46 2.76 -2.96 4.97
CA PHE A 46 4.22 -2.98 5.04
C PHE A 46 4.73 -3.34 6.43
N GLU A 47 3.95 -3.06 7.49
CA GLU A 47 4.25 -3.50 8.85
C GLU A 47 4.18 -5.02 8.96
N GLU A 48 3.09 -5.64 8.48
CA GLU A 48 3.00 -7.11 8.43
C GLU A 48 4.17 -7.72 7.64
N ALA A 49 4.54 -7.14 6.51
CA ALA A 49 5.68 -7.63 5.73
C ALA A 49 7.02 -7.58 6.49
N MET A 50 7.19 -6.64 7.43
CA MET A 50 8.43 -6.48 8.21
C MET A 50 8.48 -7.31 9.50
N TYR A 51 7.33 -7.75 10.02
CA TYR A 51 7.21 -8.43 11.32
C TYR A 51 6.66 -9.86 11.23
N ASP A 52 5.85 -10.18 10.21
CA ASP A 52 5.29 -11.51 9.95
C ASP A 52 6.06 -12.17 8.81
N TYR A 53 7.03 -13.01 9.18
CA TYR A 53 7.96 -13.60 8.23
C TYR A 53 7.31 -14.69 7.36
N ASP A 54 6.31 -15.38 7.90
CA ASP A 54 5.56 -16.40 7.17
C ASP A 54 4.72 -15.73 6.07
N LYS A 55 4.02 -14.63 6.40
CA LYS A 55 3.32 -13.83 5.38
C LYS A 55 4.26 -13.27 4.33
N LEU A 56 5.43 -12.74 4.74
CA LEU A 56 6.42 -12.24 3.79
C LEU A 56 6.85 -13.36 2.82
N ALA A 57 7.14 -14.56 3.33
CA ALA A 57 7.52 -15.70 2.51
C ALA A 57 6.44 -16.05 1.47
N GLU A 58 5.18 -16.07 1.90
CA GLU A 58 4.02 -16.40 1.07
C GLU A 58 3.83 -15.38 -0.06
N VAL A 59 3.76 -14.08 0.27
CA VAL A 59 3.50 -13.04 -0.73
C VAL A 59 4.68 -12.86 -1.69
N SER A 60 5.92 -13.00 -1.20
CA SER A 60 7.11 -12.97 -2.05
C SER A 60 7.12 -14.17 -3.01
N LYS A 61 6.81 -15.37 -2.53
CA LYS A 61 6.71 -16.57 -3.38
C LYS A 61 5.63 -16.39 -4.45
N LYS A 62 4.46 -15.86 -4.09
CA LYS A 62 3.38 -15.54 -5.03
C LYS A 62 3.87 -14.62 -6.14
N ALA A 63 4.48 -13.49 -5.79
CA ALA A 63 5.00 -12.55 -6.79
C ALA A 63 6.07 -13.17 -7.69
N ILE A 64 7.01 -13.96 -7.14
CA ILE A 64 8.06 -14.61 -7.95
C ILE A 64 7.47 -15.58 -8.98
N ILE A 65 6.45 -16.35 -8.58
CA ILE A 65 5.78 -17.32 -9.45
C ILE A 65 4.96 -16.59 -10.53
N ASP A 66 4.12 -15.62 -10.14
CA ASP A 66 3.22 -14.93 -11.07
C ASP A 66 3.95 -14.10 -12.12
N PHE A 67 5.11 -13.55 -11.77
CA PHE A 67 5.96 -12.79 -12.69
C PHE A 67 7.02 -13.64 -13.39
N GLU A 68 7.02 -14.96 -13.16
CA GLU A 68 7.90 -15.94 -13.81
C GLU A 68 9.40 -15.54 -13.79
N ALA A 69 9.87 -15.06 -12.64
CA ALA A 69 11.25 -14.62 -12.50
C ALA A 69 12.27 -15.76 -12.75
N ASP A 70 13.42 -15.42 -13.33
CA ASP A 70 14.46 -16.39 -13.65
C ASP A 70 15.33 -16.71 -12.42
N MET A 71 15.57 -15.69 -11.58
CA MET A 71 16.04 -15.86 -10.21
C MET A 71 15.35 -14.84 -9.30
N TYR A 72 15.52 -15.00 -7.99
CA TYR A 72 14.99 -14.08 -7.01
C TYR A 72 16.06 -13.73 -5.97
N MET A 73 15.91 -12.55 -5.37
CA MET A 73 16.72 -12.15 -4.24
C MET A 73 15.99 -12.52 -2.95
N ASN A 74 16.73 -12.97 -1.93
CA ASN A 74 16.15 -13.32 -0.64
C ASN A 74 15.43 -12.09 -0.04
N PRO A 75 14.09 -12.15 0.18
CA PRO A 75 13.33 -11.00 0.67
C PRO A 75 13.60 -10.69 2.16
N PHE A 76 14.05 -11.68 2.94
CA PHE A 76 14.21 -11.54 4.38
C PHE A 76 15.35 -10.56 4.75
N SER A 77 16.46 -10.56 4.01
CA SER A 77 17.59 -9.68 4.31
C SER A 77 17.29 -8.20 4.08
N GLN A 78 16.26 -7.88 3.31
CA GLN A 78 15.90 -6.50 2.99
C GLN A 78 14.66 -6.00 3.74
N ILE A 79 13.67 -6.88 3.97
CA ILE A 79 12.36 -6.46 4.48
C ILE A 79 12.12 -6.94 5.92
N ALA A 80 12.54 -8.16 6.27
CA ALA A 80 12.26 -8.78 7.57
C ALA A 80 13.15 -8.25 8.72
N LEU A 81 13.25 -6.92 8.82
CA LEU A 81 14.17 -6.23 9.72
C LEU A 81 13.46 -5.60 10.94
N GLY A 82 12.12 -5.64 11.02
CA GLY A 82 11.35 -4.96 12.06
C GLY A 82 11.79 -5.33 13.49
N PRO A 83 11.64 -6.60 13.92
CA PRO A 83 12.07 -7.06 15.23
C PRO A 83 13.56 -6.84 15.52
N LEU A 84 14.42 -7.01 14.50
CA LEU A 84 15.86 -6.80 14.64
C LEU A 84 16.18 -5.33 14.94
N MET A 85 15.59 -4.40 14.18
CA MET A 85 15.80 -2.97 14.37
C MET A 85 15.27 -2.47 15.71
N GLU A 86 14.20 -3.07 16.23
CA GLU A 86 13.70 -2.78 17.59
C GLU A 86 14.66 -3.25 18.67
N VAL A 87 15.16 -4.49 18.59
CA VAL A 87 16.12 -5.05 19.56
C VAL A 87 17.41 -4.23 19.60
N LEU A 88 17.84 -3.70 18.46
CA LEU A 88 19.03 -2.85 18.36
C LEU A 88 18.78 -1.40 18.82
N ASP A 89 17.55 -1.03 19.20
CA ASP A 89 17.14 0.34 19.48
C ASP A 89 17.58 1.29 18.33
N TYR A 90 17.32 0.86 17.10
CA TYR A 90 17.78 1.55 15.90
C TYR A 90 17.05 2.90 15.75
N LYS A 91 17.79 4.01 15.79
CA LYS A 91 17.23 5.38 15.81
C LYS A 91 17.39 6.19 14.53
N GLN A 92 18.15 5.68 13.56
CA GLN A 92 18.52 6.47 12.37
C GLN A 92 17.35 6.63 11.39
N ILE A 93 16.43 5.65 11.34
CA ILE A 93 15.28 5.68 10.45
C ILE A 93 14.00 5.38 11.23
N LYS A 94 12.86 5.81 10.69
CA LYS A 94 11.54 5.32 11.08
C LYS A 94 11.10 4.28 10.07
N TRP A 95 10.36 3.26 10.48
CA TRP A 95 9.93 2.17 9.60
C TRP A 95 8.47 1.75 9.90
N PRO A 96 7.78 1.08 8.97
CA PRO A 96 6.47 0.49 9.22
C PRO A 96 6.44 -0.31 10.53
N GLY A 97 5.51 -0.03 11.43
CA GLY A 97 5.43 -0.64 12.76
C GLY A 97 6.20 0.10 13.88
N HIS A 98 7.17 0.97 13.56
CA HIS A 98 8.00 1.63 14.59
C HIS A 98 8.34 3.09 14.25
N GLY A 99 7.88 4.02 15.11
CA GLY A 99 8.11 5.47 14.93
C GLY A 99 7.20 6.15 13.90
N VAL A 100 6.38 5.39 13.16
CA VAL A 100 5.27 5.87 12.32
C VAL A 100 3.90 5.77 13.00
N ALA A 101 3.83 5.22 14.22
CA ALA A 101 2.59 5.13 14.98
C ALA A 101 2.18 6.53 15.47
N LEU A 102 1.24 7.15 14.74
CA LEU A 102 0.51 8.36 15.14
C LEU A 102 0.10 8.32 16.63
N VAL A 103 -0.23 7.13 17.12
CA VAL A 103 -0.57 6.84 18.52
C VAL A 103 0.58 7.13 19.48
N ALA A 104 1.78 6.60 19.22
CA ALA A 104 2.94 6.82 20.08
C ALA A 104 3.38 8.30 20.06
N ALA A 105 3.32 8.95 18.89
CA ALA A 105 3.60 10.37 18.76
C ALA A 105 2.60 11.24 19.55
N ALA A 106 1.30 10.91 19.46
CA ALA A 106 0.26 11.63 20.18
C ALA A 106 0.37 11.45 21.70
N GLN A 107 0.68 10.23 22.16
CA GLN A 107 0.93 9.96 23.59
C GLN A 107 2.11 10.76 24.13
N LYS A 108 3.25 10.80 23.41
CA LYS A 108 4.41 11.60 23.79
C LYS A 108 4.11 13.11 23.83
N ALA A 109 3.23 13.57 22.94
CA ALA A 109 2.79 14.97 22.89
C ALA A 109 1.64 15.29 23.88
N GLY A 110 1.15 14.32 24.66
CA GLY A 110 -0.01 14.50 25.54
C GLY A 110 -1.34 14.70 24.79
N ILE A 111 -1.38 14.41 23.49
CA ILE A 111 -2.55 14.55 22.64
C ILE A 111 -3.38 13.28 22.74
N LYS A 112 -4.61 13.40 23.25
CA LYS A 112 -5.57 12.30 23.27
C LYS A 112 -6.16 12.10 21.88
N LEU A 113 -5.82 11.00 21.23
CA LEU A 113 -6.46 10.61 19.96
C LEU A 113 -7.89 10.14 20.21
N VAL A 114 -8.81 10.55 19.35
CA VAL A 114 -10.24 10.19 19.44
C VAL A 114 -10.66 9.40 18.20
N GLY A 115 -10.55 8.08 18.31
CA GLY A 115 -11.08 7.07 17.37
C GLY A 115 -10.58 7.18 15.92
N PRO A 116 -10.76 6.14 15.10
CA PRO A 116 -10.82 6.33 13.65
C PRO A 116 -12.17 6.98 13.31
N LYS A 117 -12.15 8.22 12.82
CA LYS A 117 -13.34 8.85 12.23
C LYS A 117 -13.34 8.56 10.74
N VAL A 118 -14.44 8.01 10.24
CA VAL A 118 -14.65 7.84 8.80
C VAL A 118 -14.87 9.21 8.18
N ALA A 119 -14.02 9.55 7.22
CA ALA A 119 -14.12 10.75 6.43
C ALA A 119 -14.19 10.38 4.94
N PHE A 120 -14.91 11.17 4.17
CA PHE A 120 -14.99 11.06 2.72
C PHE A 120 -13.98 12.03 2.12
N LEU A 121 -13.09 11.49 1.29
CA LEU A 121 -12.21 12.29 0.44
C LEU A 121 -12.94 12.56 -0.86
N ILE A 122 -13.15 13.83 -1.15
CA ILE A 122 -13.64 14.32 -2.43
C ILE A 122 -12.42 14.84 -3.17
N SER A 123 -12.09 14.21 -4.28
CA SER A 123 -10.98 14.60 -5.14
C SER A 123 -11.52 15.19 -6.45
N GLU A 124 -10.68 16.00 -7.12
CA GLU A 124 -10.84 16.38 -8.53
C GLU A 124 -12.09 17.23 -8.82
N TRP A 125 -12.17 18.44 -8.25
CA TRP A 125 -13.19 19.40 -8.62
C TRP A 125 -12.90 20.03 -9.98
N GLU A 126 -13.79 19.85 -10.94
CA GLU A 126 -13.62 20.38 -12.30
C GLU A 126 -14.24 21.77 -12.52
N HIS A 127 -14.97 22.31 -11.52
CA HIS A 127 -15.70 23.57 -11.67
C HIS A 127 -15.90 24.36 -10.37
N LEU A 128 -16.10 25.67 -10.53
CA LEU A 128 -16.54 26.55 -9.45
C LEU A 128 -17.93 26.11 -8.96
N GLY A 129 -18.09 26.01 -7.64
CA GLY A 129 -19.35 25.59 -7.03
C GLY A 129 -19.47 24.09 -6.74
N ALA A 130 -18.48 23.27 -7.08
CA ALA A 130 -18.46 21.83 -6.79
C ALA A 130 -18.77 21.50 -5.31
N VAL A 131 -18.32 22.35 -4.39
CA VAL A 131 -18.65 22.23 -2.96
C VAL A 131 -20.15 22.35 -2.70
N ALA A 132 -20.81 23.32 -3.30
CA ALA A 132 -22.23 23.54 -3.14
C ALA A 132 -23.03 22.35 -3.67
N ASP A 133 -22.66 21.82 -4.84
CA ASP A 133 -23.31 20.65 -5.43
C ASP A 133 -23.25 19.43 -4.51
N ILE A 134 -22.08 19.20 -3.89
CA ILE A 134 -21.88 18.08 -2.98
C ILE A 134 -22.66 18.27 -1.68
N LEU A 135 -22.64 19.47 -1.10
CA LEU A 135 -23.43 19.79 0.08
C LEU A 135 -24.93 19.65 -0.22
N SER A 136 -25.41 20.07 -1.39
CA SER A 136 -26.80 19.91 -1.81
C SER A 136 -27.20 18.45 -1.97
N LYS A 137 -26.32 17.59 -2.52
CA LYS A 137 -26.58 16.13 -2.57
C LYS A 137 -26.72 15.52 -1.19
N LEU A 138 -25.84 15.91 -0.26
CA LEU A 138 -25.90 15.45 1.13
C LEU A 138 -27.15 15.98 1.86
N GLU A 139 -27.53 17.22 1.61
CA GLU A 139 -28.76 17.83 2.13
C GLU A 139 -30.03 17.12 1.63
N GLN A 140 -30.12 16.86 0.32
CA GLN A 140 -31.23 16.11 -0.28
C GLN A 140 -31.34 14.69 0.30
N ALA A 141 -30.21 14.09 0.67
CA ALA A 141 -30.15 12.83 1.39
C ALA A 141 -30.42 12.98 2.90
N GLY A 142 -30.67 14.16 3.44
CA GLY A 142 -30.89 14.42 4.87
C GLY A 142 -29.66 14.10 5.73
N VAL A 143 -28.46 14.27 5.17
CA VAL A 143 -27.18 14.01 5.83
C VAL A 143 -26.51 15.33 6.22
N ASN A 144 -26.43 15.60 7.53
CA ASN A 144 -25.70 16.76 8.03
C ASN A 144 -24.20 16.49 8.09
N VAL A 145 -23.42 17.36 7.45
CA VAL A 145 -21.95 17.41 7.55
C VAL A 145 -21.55 17.93 8.92
N THR A 146 -20.57 17.28 9.56
CA THR A 146 -20.08 17.66 10.89
C THR A 146 -18.87 18.60 10.80
N ALA A 147 -17.94 18.33 9.87
CA ALA A 147 -17.01 19.33 9.40
C ALA A 147 -16.54 18.96 7.98
N MET A 148 -16.04 19.97 7.28
CA MET A 148 -15.44 19.84 5.96
C MET A 148 -14.23 20.76 5.90
N GLN A 149 -13.14 20.26 5.32
CA GLN A 149 -11.92 21.02 5.10
C GLN A 149 -11.52 20.91 3.63
N ALA A 150 -11.31 22.07 3.00
CA ALA A 150 -10.76 22.12 1.65
C ALA A 150 -9.28 21.72 1.66
N ILE A 151 -8.87 20.97 0.65
CA ILE A 151 -7.48 20.57 0.44
C ILE A 151 -7.07 20.91 -1.00
N GLU A 152 -5.81 21.27 -1.15
CA GLU A 152 -5.16 21.42 -2.45
C GLU A 152 -4.06 20.36 -2.53
N THR A 153 -4.05 19.57 -3.59
CA THR A 153 -3.09 18.48 -3.78
C THR A 153 -1.94 18.83 -4.72
N GLY A 154 -1.82 20.11 -5.14
CA GLY A 154 -0.91 20.56 -6.20
C GLY A 154 -1.45 20.29 -7.61
N ASP A 155 -0.77 20.79 -8.64
CA ASP A 155 -1.17 20.65 -10.06
C ASP A 155 -2.63 21.06 -10.35
N TRP A 156 -3.11 22.15 -9.77
CA TRP A 156 -4.49 22.66 -9.94
C TRP A 156 -5.59 21.67 -9.52
N ARG A 157 -5.25 20.66 -8.70
CA ARG A 157 -6.22 19.69 -8.17
C ARG A 157 -6.73 20.14 -6.80
N TYR A 158 -8.03 20.44 -6.77
CA TYR A 158 -8.75 20.80 -5.56
C TYR A 158 -9.62 19.65 -5.07
N GLY A 159 -9.79 19.57 -3.75
CA GLY A 159 -10.64 18.59 -3.11
C GLY A 159 -11.12 19.04 -1.74
N ALA A 160 -11.86 18.18 -1.05
CA ALA A 160 -12.17 18.35 0.36
C ALA A 160 -12.24 17.02 1.10
N ILE A 161 -11.94 17.09 2.38
CA ILE A 161 -12.22 16.01 3.32
C ILE A 161 -13.45 16.44 4.12
N LEU A 162 -14.50 15.63 4.12
CA LEU A 162 -15.67 15.86 4.99
C LEU A 162 -15.95 14.65 5.86
N TRP A 163 -16.52 14.89 7.04
CA TRP A 163 -16.97 13.82 7.92
C TRP A 163 -18.38 14.08 8.44
N VAL A 164 -19.11 12.99 8.64
CA VAL A 164 -20.49 12.97 9.12
C VAL A 164 -20.57 12.17 10.41
N LYS A 165 -21.70 12.24 11.11
CA LYS A 165 -21.93 11.40 12.30
C LYS A 165 -21.91 9.91 11.89
N PRO A 166 -21.39 8.98 12.72
CA PRO A 166 -21.27 7.57 12.37
C PRO A 166 -22.55 6.92 11.84
N ARG A 167 -23.71 7.27 12.43
CA ARG A 167 -25.04 6.82 12.00
C ARG A 167 -25.43 7.19 10.56
N ASN A 168 -24.75 8.17 9.96
CA ASN A 168 -25.04 8.68 8.63
C ASN A 168 -24.02 8.22 7.58
N ILE A 169 -23.00 7.44 7.94
CA ILE A 169 -21.91 7.05 7.01
C ILE A 169 -22.47 6.32 5.79
N SER A 170 -23.27 5.27 5.97
CA SER A 170 -23.82 4.49 4.84
C SER A 170 -24.71 5.34 3.93
N LYS A 171 -25.51 6.24 4.52
CA LYS A 171 -26.38 7.15 3.77
C LYS A 171 -25.57 8.20 3.00
N ALA A 172 -24.49 8.69 3.59
CA ALA A 172 -23.55 9.62 2.95
C ALA A 172 -22.81 8.96 1.79
N ALA A 173 -22.32 7.74 1.96
CA ALA A 173 -21.65 6.98 0.90
C ALA A 173 -22.57 6.78 -0.31
N GLN A 174 -23.83 6.38 -0.07
CA GLN A 174 -24.83 6.23 -1.12
C GLN A 174 -25.14 7.56 -1.83
N ALA A 175 -25.29 8.66 -1.09
CA ALA A 175 -25.55 9.99 -1.66
C ALA A 175 -24.38 10.53 -2.50
N LEU A 176 -23.15 10.13 -2.16
CA LEU A 176 -21.93 10.50 -2.87
C LEU A 176 -21.60 9.54 -4.02
N GLY A 177 -22.38 8.47 -4.24
CA GLY A 177 -22.14 7.50 -5.30
C GLY A 177 -20.92 6.60 -5.05
N ILE A 178 -20.47 6.49 -3.80
CA ILE A 178 -19.36 5.63 -3.40
C ILE A 178 -19.98 4.30 -2.96
N SER A 179 -19.95 3.29 -3.84
CA SER A 179 -20.35 1.91 -3.54
C SER A 179 -19.17 1.07 -3.07
#